data_AF-E0SRD8-F1
#
_entry.id   AF-E0SRD8-F1
#
_cell.length_a   1.000
_cell.length_b   1.000
_cell.length_c   1.000
_cell.angle_alpha   90.00
_cell.angle_beta   90.00
_cell.angle_gamma   90.00
#
_symmetry.space_group_name_H-M   'P 1'
#
loop_
_entity.id
_entity.type
_entity.pdbx_description
1 polymer ?
#
loop_
_entity_poly.entity_id
_entity_poly.type
_entity_poly.pdbx_seq_one_letter_code
_entity_poly.pdbx_strand_id
1 'polypeptide(L)'
;MSEYEKALMNIPRDALQEIEEYEEQNIERRRRSQKKRKFPSYADIIEAIKEISGGSINRYTIDELYEAVLKYLEEQGFDTSMITENKFWRIVTSLVNRGSLRAELE
;
A
#
# COMPACT_ATOMS: atom_id res chain seq x y z
N MET A 1 42.30 -8.00 4.52
CA MET A 1 40.85 -7.88 4.68
C MET A 1 40.53 -7.39 6.07
N SER A 2 39.74 -6.33 6.15
CA SER A 2 39.20 -5.77 7.39
C SER A 2 38.22 -6.76 8.05
N GLU A 3 38.09 -6.69 9.37
CA GLU A 3 37.11 -7.47 10.15
C GLU A 3 35.67 -7.22 9.65
N TYR A 4 35.41 -5.99 9.17
CA TYR A 4 34.15 -5.60 8.55
C TYR A 4 33.89 -6.32 7.21
N GLU A 5 34.92 -6.50 6.38
CA GLU A 5 34.78 -7.21 5.10
C GLU A 5 34.48 -8.70 5.30
N LYS A 6 35.02 -9.30 6.38
CA LYS A 6 34.70 -10.68 6.75
C LYS A 6 33.27 -10.85 7.24
N ALA A 7 32.73 -9.86 7.95
CA ALA A 7 31.34 -9.87 8.40
C ALA A 7 30.37 -9.78 7.21
N LEU A 8 30.66 -8.92 6.23
CA LEU A 8 29.85 -8.79 5.00
C LEU A 8 29.80 -10.07 4.16
N MET A 9 30.89 -10.85 4.10
CA MET A 9 30.91 -12.12 3.36
C MET A 9 30.20 -13.28 4.07
N ASN A 10 29.91 -13.17 5.37
CA ASN A 10 29.28 -14.22 6.18
C ASN A 10 27.78 -13.98 6.44
N ILE A 11 27.16 -13.05 5.69
CA ILE A 11 25.72 -12.81 5.82
C ILE A 11 24.95 -14.03 5.26
N PRO A 12 23.99 -14.60 6.02
CA PRO A 12 23.15 -15.69 5.55
C PRO A 12 22.41 -15.33 4.25
N ARG A 13 22.26 -16.32 3.35
CA ARG A 13 21.61 -16.09 2.04
C ARG A 13 20.17 -15.59 2.19
N ASP A 14 19.44 -16.09 3.19
CA ASP A 14 18.04 -15.72 3.44
C ASP A 14 17.90 -14.24 3.81
N ALA A 15 18.82 -13.72 4.62
CA ALA A 15 18.87 -12.31 5.00
C ALA A 15 19.24 -11.41 3.81
N LEU A 16 20.12 -11.89 2.91
CA LEU A 16 20.44 -11.17 1.67
C LEU A 16 19.23 -11.16 0.72
N GLN A 17 18.50 -12.27 0.65
CA GLN A 17 17.33 -12.39 -0.22
C GLN A 17 16.19 -11.46 0.24
N GLU A 18 15.95 -11.35 1.55
CA GLU A 18 14.97 -10.40 2.10
C GLU A 18 15.32 -8.94 1.74
N ILE A 19 16.61 -8.59 1.78
CA ILE A 19 17.09 -7.25 1.39
C ILE A 19 16.95 -7.05 -0.13
N GLU A 20 17.33 -8.05 -0.95
CA GLU A 20 17.16 -8.00 -2.42
C GLU A 20 15.69 -7.82 -2.79
N GLU A 21 14.77 -8.60 -2.21
CA GLU A 21 13.33 -8.50 -2.46
C GLU A 21 12.76 -7.14 -2.02
N TYR A 22 13.20 -6.62 -0.86
CA TYR A 22 12.82 -5.29 -0.40
C TYR A 22 13.35 -4.20 -1.34
N GLU A 23 14.62 -4.29 -1.77
CA GLU A 23 15.21 -3.33 -2.70
C GLU A 23 14.57 -3.39 -4.08
N GLU A 24 14.31 -4.57 -4.64
CA GLU A 24 13.63 -4.73 -5.93
C GLU A 24 12.24 -4.10 -5.91
N GLN A 25 11.44 -4.38 -4.88
CA GLN A 25 10.13 -3.76 -4.71
C GLN A 25 10.23 -2.23 -4.62
N ASN A 26 11.22 -1.72 -3.89
CA ASN A 26 11.43 -0.27 -3.75
C ASN A 26 11.97 0.39 -5.04
N ILE A 27 12.87 -0.27 -5.76
CA ILE A 27 13.44 0.20 -7.04
C ILE A 27 12.35 0.24 -8.09
N GLU A 28 11.50 -0.78 -8.16
CA GLU A 28 10.34 -0.78 -9.06
C GLU A 28 9.39 0.37 -8.73
N ARG A 29 9.06 0.57 -7.45
CA ARG A 29 8.24 1.72 -6.99
C ARG A 29 8.85 3.06 -7.40
N ARG A 30 10.18 3.22 -7.25
CA ARG A 30 10.93 4.45 -7.64
C ARG A 30 11.01 4.67 -9.15
N ARG A 31 11.18 3.62 -9.94
CA ARG A 31 11.19 3.71 -11.42
C ARG A 31 9.80 4.05 -11.95
N ARG A 32 8.78 3.51 -11.31
CA ARG A 32 7.36 3.76 -11.60
C ARG A 32 6.95 5.21 -11.31
N SER A 33 7.48 5.83 -10.25
CA SER A 33 7.18 7.23 -9.86
C SER A 33 7.86 8.31 -10.72
N GLN A 34 8.86 7.97 -11.55
CA GLN A 34 9.49 8.91 -12.49
C GLN A 34 8.67 9.19 -13.76
N LYS A 35 7.73 8.32 -14.14
CA LYS A 35 6.67 8.70 -15.08
C LYS A 35 5.72 9.61 -14.31
N LYS A 36 5.27 10.73 -14.90
CA LYS A 36 4.25 11.63 -14.32
C LYS A 36 2.93 10.86 -14.08
N ARG A 37 2.89 10.06 -13.03
CA ARG A 37 1.72 9.32 -12.58
C ARG A 37 0.73 10.36 -12.09
N LYS A 38 -0.52 10.20 -12.50
CA LYS A 38 -1.58 11.08 -12.01
C LYS A 38 -1.78 10.77 -10.54
N PHE A 39 -1.96 11.79 -9.71
CA PHE A 39 -2.46 11.58 -8.37
C PHE A 39 -3.93 11.15 -8.45
N PRO A 40 -4.36 10.19 -7.62
CA PRO A 40 -5.74 9.79 -7.58
C PRO A 40 -6.58 10.93 -7.02
N SER A 41 -7.71 11.18 -7.66
CA SER A 41 -8.74 12.09 -7.15
C SER A 41 -9.46 11.46 -5.96
N TYR A 42 -10.27 12.26 -5.28
CA TYR A 42 -11.12 11.77 -4.19
C TYR A 42 -12.10 10.69 -4.65
N ALA A 43 -12.62 10.79 -5.87
CA ALA A 43 -13.52 9.80 -6.44
C ALA A 43 -12.79 8.47 -6.71
N ASP A 44 -11.57 8.54 -7.26
CA ASP A 44 -10.75 7.36 -7.55
C ASP A 44 -10.44 6.56 -6.26
N ILE A 45 -10.14 7.26 -5.16
CA ILE A 45 -9.89 6.62 -3.86
C ILE A 45 -11.16 5.94 -3.34
N ILE A 46 -12.32 6.58 -3.46
CA ILE A 46 -13.60 5.98 -3.02
C ILE A 46 -13.93 4.74 -3.84
N GLU A 47 -13.76 4.81 -5.15
CA GLU A 47 -14.00 3.70 -6.06
C GLU A 47 -13.08 2.53 -5.73
N ALA A 48 -11.77 2.78 -5.55
CA ALA A 48 -10.82 1.75 -5.12
C ALA A 48 -11.20 1.12 -3.77
N ILE A 49 -11.61 1.92 -2.78
CA ILE A 49 -12.08 1.39 -1.49
C ILE A 49 -13.29 0.46 -1.69
N LYS A 50 -14.26 0.85 -2.52
CA LYS A 50 -15.45 0.04 -2.78
C LYS A 50 -15.12 -1.25 -3.52
N GLU A 51 -14.21 -1.19 -4.49
CA GLU A 51 -13.80 -2.35 -5.27
C GLU A 51 -13.10 -3.38 -4.38
N ILE A 52 -12.16 -2.94 -3.53
CA ILE A 52 -11.43 -3.83 -2.62
C ILE A 52 -12.31 -4.36 -1.49
N SER A 53 -13.18 -3.52 -0.93
CA SER A 53 -14.08 -3.94 0.17
C SER A 53 -15.32 -4.71 -0.31
N GLY A 54 -15.63 -4.73 -1.60
CA GLY A 54 -16.90 -5.24 -2.11
C GLY A 54 -18.12 -4.49 -1.55
N GLY A 55 -17.93 -3.27 -1.03
CA GLY A 55 -18.99 -2.47 -0.39
C GLY A 55 -19.20 -2.72 1.11
N SER A 56 -18.45 -3.62 1.73
CA SER A 56 -18.55 -3.95 3.16
C SER A 56 -17.18 -4.10 3.81
N ILE A 57 -17.04 -3.64 5.05
CA ILE A 57 -15.79 -3.72 5.80
C ILE A 57 -16.05 -4.52 7.08
N ASN A 58 -15.29 -5.59 7.26
CA ASN A 58 -15.24 -6.38 8.48
C ASN A 58 -13.87 -6.23 9.16
N ARG A 59 -13.73 -6.81 10.35
CA ARG A 59 -12.50 -6.69 11.16
C ARG A 59 -11.25 -7.20 10.44
N TYR A 60 -11.37 -8.30 9.71
CA TYR A 60 -10.26 -8.90 8.95
C TYR A 60 -9.85 -8.04 7.76
N THR A 61 -10.81 -7.46 7.05
CA THR A 61 -10.52 -6.61 5.90
C THR A 61 -9.90 -5.28 6.30
N ILE A 62 -10.21 -4.75 7.50
CA ILE A 62 -9.74 -3.43 7.95
C ILE A 62 -8.21 -3.36 8.04
N ASP A 63 -7.57 -4.43 8.53
CA ASP A 63 -6.13 -4.41 8.80
C ASP A 63 -5.32 -4.31 7.49
N GLU A 64 -5.81 -4.91 6.40
CA GLU A 64 -5.13 -4.93 5.10
C GLU A 64 -5.71 -3.94 4.08
N LEU A 65 -6.87 -3.32 4.37
CA LEU A 65 -7.61 -2.51 3.41
C LEU A 65 -6.77 -1.36 2.86
N TYR A 66 -6.01 -0.70 3.72
CA TYR A 66 -5.19 0.43 3.33
C TYR A 66 -4.14 0.04 2.27
N GLU A 67 -3.32 -0.96 2.58
CA GLU A 67 -2.27 -1.46 1.68
C GLU A 67 -2.87 -2.04 0.40
N ALA A 68 -3.98 -2.76 0.49
CA ALA A 68 -4.68 -3.31 -0.67
C ALA A 68 -5.18 -2.20 -1.63
N VAL A 69 -5.73 -1.10 -1.09
CA VAL A 69 -6.17 0.04 -1.90
C VAL A 69 -4.99 0.78 -2.52
N LEU A 70 -3.89 0.98 -1.80
CA LEU A 70 -2.68 1.59 -2.39
C LEU A 70 -2.16 0.76 -3.56
N LYS A 71 -2.03 -0.56 -3.36
CA LYS A 71 -1.57 -1.47 -4.40
C LYS A 71 -2.47 -1.42 -5.64
N TYR A 72 -3.79 -1.45 -5.44
CA TYR A 72 -4.77 -1.32 -6.51
C TYR A 72 -4.60 -0.01 -7.29
N LEU A 73 -4.48 1.12 -6.60
CA LEU A 73 -4.28 2.42 -7.23
C LEU A 73 -2.95 2.49 -8.00
N GLU A 74 -1.88 1.89 -7.48
CA GLU A 74 -0.57 1.84 -8.16
C GLU A 74 -0.59 0.96 -9.42
N GLU A 75 -1.35 -0.14 -9.39
CA GLU A 75 -1.60 -1.01 -10.55
C GLU A 75 -2.40 -0.29 -11.63
N GLN A 76 -3.37 0.55 -11.25
CA GLN A 76 -4.08 1.47 -12.14
C GLN A 76 -3.19 2.63 -12.64
N GLY A 77 -1.94 2.73 -12.17
CA GLY A 77 -0.97 3.72 -12.62
C GLY A 77 -1.01 5.05 -11.88
N PHE A 78 -1.71 5.12 -10.74
CA PHE A 78 -1.72 6.31 -9.89
C PHE A 78 -0.46 6.43 -9.03
N ASP A 79 -0.19 7.65 -8.59
CA ASP A 79 0.79 7.95 -7.54
C ASP A 79 0.10 8.02 -6.18
N THR A 80 0.42 7.08 -5.31
CA THR A 80 -0.14 6.92 -3.97
C THR A 80 0.68 7.59 -2.87
N SER A 81 1.84 8.17 -3.20
CA SER A 81 2.80 8.73 -2.21
C SER A 81 2.23 9.82 -1.31
N MET A 82 1.15 10.49 -1.74
CA MET A 82 0.46 11.53 -0.97
C MET A 82 -0.76 11.05 -0.19
N ILE A 83 -1.13 9.77 -0.31
CA ILE A 83 -2.19 9.18 0.48
C ILE A 83 -1.57 8.76 1.82
N THR A 84 -1.95 9.45 2.88
CA THR A 84 -1.61 9.04 4.24
C THR A 84 -2.72 8.20 4.83
N GLU A 85 -2.35 7.29 5.71
CA GLU A 85 -3.27 6.42 6.44
C GLU A 85 -4.38 7.22 7.17
N ASN A 86 -4.02 8.32 7.85
CA ASN A 86 -5.00 9.21 8.48
C ASN A 86 -6.01 9.81 7.50
N LYS A 87 -5.57 10.22 6.30
CA LYS A 87 -6.47 10.78 5.28
C LYS A 87 -7.38 9.68 4.72
N PHE A 88 -6.82 8.50 4.50
CA PHE A 88 -7.56 7.32 4.05
C PHE A 88 -8.67 6.93 5.03
N TRP A 89 -8.37 6.76 6.31
CA TRP A 89 -9.37 6.38 7.30
C TRP A 89 -10.47 7.42 7.47
N ARG A 90 -10.16 8.72 7.32
CA ARG A 90 -11.22 9.75 7.31
C ARG A 90 -12.22 9.56 6.15
N ILE A 91 -11.75 9.08 5.00
CA ILE A 91 -12.62 8.77 3.85
C ILE A 91 -13.47 7.54 4.18
N VAL A 92 -12.85 6.47 4.66
CA VAL A 92 -13.54 5.23 5.02
C VAL A 92 -14.63 5.50 6.07
N THR A 93 -14.30 6.18 7.17
CA THR A 93 -15.27 6.54 8.22
C THR A 93 -16.40 7.41 7.68
N SER A 94 -16.09 8.35 6.78
CA SER A 94 -17.13 9.17 6.11
C SER A 94 -18.07 8.31 5.26
N LEU A 95 -17.55 7.32 4.53
CA LEU A 95 -18.34 6.40 3.72
C LEU A 95 -19.24 5.50 4.58
N VAL A 96 -18.72 5.00 5.71
CA VAL A 96 -19.50 4.21 6.68
C VAL A 96 -20.62 5.06 7.29
N ASN A 97 -20.30 6.27 7.77
CA ASN A 97 -21.28 7.18 8.38
C ASN A 97 -22.39 7.60 7.41
N ARG A 98 -22.10 7.64 6.11
CA ARG A 98 -23.09 7.94 5.06
C ARG A 98 -23.85 6.71 4.55
N GLY A 99 -23.57 5.52 5.09
CA GLY A 99 -24.16 4.26 4.64
C GLY A 99 -23.71 3.81 3.25
N SER A 100 -22.63 4.39 2.72
CA SER A 100 -22.04 4.01 1.42
C SER A 100 -21.09 2.81 1.53
N LEU A 101 -20.66 2.47 2.74
CA LEU A 101 -19.97 1.24 3.10
C LEU A 101 -20.68 0.64 4.31
N ARG A 102 -20.89 -0.68 4.28
CA ARG A 102 -21.46 -1.39 5.42
C ARG A 102 -20.34 -1.82 6.37
N ALA A 103 -20.40 -1.42 7.63
CA ALA A 103 -19.46 -1.89 8.64
C ALA A 103 -20.06 -3.09 9.39
N GLU A 104 -19.47 -4.26 9.20
CA GLU A 104 -19.84 -5.52 9.86
C GLU A 104 -18.70 -5.88 10.82
N LEU A 105 -18.62 -5.13 11.92
CA LEU A 105 -17.60 -5.27 12.97
C LEU A 105 -18.13 -6.17 14.09
N GLU A 106 -18.54 -7.39 13.75
CA GLU A 106 -18.91 -8.43 14.72
C GLU A 106 -17.69 -9.23 15.20
#